data_AF-A0AB34PED8-F1
#
_entry.id   AF-A0AB34PED8-F1
#
_cell.length_a   1.000
_cell.length_b   1.000
_cell.length_c   1.000
_cell.angle_alpha   90.00
_cell.angle_beta   90.00
_cell.angle_gamma   90.00
#
_symmetry.space_group_name_H-M   'P 1'
#
loop_
_entity.id
_entity.type
_entity.pdbx_description
1 polymer ?
#
loop_
_entity_poly.entity_id
_entity_poly.type
_entity_poly.pdbx_seq_one_letter_code
_entity_poly.pdbx_strand_id
1 'polypeptide(L)'
;MRYVVGTIVTVLIFCAVAYFTLDLWGIESPITLEQLQKGFKTAIVVGGASLLWLIIVSFFFKNNAKGYDRTKGRVAERKKE
;
A
#
# COMPACT_ATOMS: atom_id res chain seq x y z
N MET A 1 7.10 -0.54 14.40
CA MET A 1 6.96 -0.88 12.95
C MET A 1 7.78 -2.09 12.54
N ARG A 2 9.09 -2.18 12.83
CA ARG A 2 9.93 -3.32 12.42
C ARG A 2 9.40 -4.69 12.85
N TYR A 3 8.92 -4.82 14.08
CA TYR A 3 8.32 -6.07 14.59
C TYR A 3 7.03 -6.44 13.87
N VAL A 4 6.14 -5.46 13.63
CA VAL A 4 4.86 -5.69 12.92
C VAL A 4 5.10 -6.17 11.50
N VAL A 5 6.04 -5.54 10.78
CA VAL A 5 6.43 -5.98 9.43
C VAL A 5 7.04 -7.38 9.47
N GLY A 6 7.92 -7.64 10.44
CA GLY A 6 8.49 -8.98 10.65
C GLY A 6 7.42 -10.04 10.87
N THR A 7 6.46 -9.79 11.77
CA THR A 7 5.35 -10.70 12.06
C THR A 7 4.51 -10.99 10.82
N ILE A 8 4.17 -9.97 10.03
CA ILE A 8 3.41 -10.15 8.78
C ILE A 8 4.18 -11.03 7.80
N VAL A 9 5.48 -10.79 7.62
CA VAL A 9 6.33 -11.60 6.73
C VAL A 9 6.43 -13.05 7.23
N THR A 10 6.63 -13.25 8.53
CA THR A 10 6.70 -14.60 9.11
C THR A 10 5.39 -15.38 8.91
N VAL A 11 4.23 -14.72 9.11
CA VAL A 11 2.92 -15.34 8.88
C VAL A 11 2.74 -15.72 7.41
N LEU A 12 3.13 -14.86 6.47
CA LEU A 12 3.08 -15.16 5.03
C LEU A 12 3.93 -16.37 4.66
N ILE A 13 5.13 -16.49 5.24
CA ILE A 13 6.01 -17.65 5.03
C ILE A 13 5.34 -18.92 5.58
N PHE A 14 4.77 -18.86 6.78
CA PHE A 14 4.05 -20.00 7.36
C PHE A 14 2.86 -20.44 6.50
N CYS A 15 2.09 -19.50 5.96
CA CYS A 15 1.00 -19.79 5.02
C CYS A 15 1.52 -20.47 3.75
N ALA A 16 2.64 -20.02 3.19
CA ALA A 16 3.23 -20.64 2.01
C ALA A 16 3.70 -22.07 2.30
N VAL A 17 4.38 -22.30 3.43
CA VAL A 17 4.82 -23.64 3.85
C VAL A 17 3.63 -24.58 4.06
N ALA A 18 2.57 -24.11 4.72
CA ALA A 18 1.35 -24.89 4.92
C ALA A 18 0.71 -25.29 3.59
N TYR A 19 0.62 -24.37 2.63
CA TYR A 19 0.10 -24.63 1.29
C TYR A 19 0.88 -25.74 0.58
N PHE A 20 2.22 -25.66 0.53
CA PHE A 20 3.04 -26.70 -0.09
C PHE A 20 3.02 -28.03 0.67
N THR A 21 2.85 -27.99 2.00
CA THR A 21 2.73 -29.21 2.80
C THR A 21 1.44 -29.96 2.48
N LEU A 22 0.31 -29.24 2.31
CA LEU A 22 -0.96 -29.84 1.90
C LEU A 22 -0.87 -30.49 0.51
N ASP A 23 -0.20 -29.80 -0.42
CA ASP A 23 0.05 -30.30 -1.79
C ASP A 23 0.90 -31.59 -1.77
N LEU A 24 1.96 -31.63 -0.95
CA LEU A 24 2.78 -32.84 -0.74
C LEU A 24 2.01 -34.02 -0.15
N TRP A 25 0.96 -33.75 0.63
CA TRP A 25 0.11 -34.78 1.24
C TRP A 25 -0.99 -35.27 0.28
N GLY A 26 -1.05 -34.74 -0.95
CA GLY A 26 -2.08 -35.07 -1.92
C GLY A 26 -3.47 -34.59 -1.49
N ILE A 27 -3.55 -33.68 -0.52
CA ILE A 27 -4.79 -33.05 -0.10
C ILE A 27 -5.05 -31.92 -1.10
N GLU A 28 -6.18 -31.99 -1.81
CA GLU A 28 -6.62 -30.90 -2.66
C GLU A 28 -6.72 -29.63 -1.82
N SER A 29 -5.81 -28.70 -2.08
CA SER A 29 -5.80 -27.42 -1.38
C SER A 29 -7.09 -26.67 -1.71
N PRO A 30 -7.76 -26.07 -0.71
CA PRO A 30 -9.00 -25.33 -0.93
C PRO A 30 -8.81 -24.08 -1.81
N ILE A 31 -7.56 -23.68 -2.03
CA ILE A 31 -7.16 -22.57 -2.88
C ILE A 31 -6.37 -23.16 -4.05
N THR A 32 -6.84 -22.96 -5.27
CA THR A 32 -6.09 -23.41 -6.44
C THR A 32 -4.98 -22.42 -6.80
N LEU A 33 -3.94 -22.88 -7.50
CA LEU A 33 -2.86 -22.01 -7.99
C LEU A 33 -3.42 -20.84 -8.83
N GLU A 34 -4.47 -21.10 -9.62
CA GLU A 34 -5.14 -20.05 -10.39
C GLU A 34 -5.81 -18.99 -9.51
N GLN A 35 -6.48 -19.42 -8.43
CA GLN A 35 -7.08 -18.48 -7.47
C GLN A 35 -6.01 -17.66 -6.76
N LEU A 36 -4.87 -18.28 -6.41
CA LEU A 36 -3.73 -17.58 -5.81
C LEU A 36 -3.15 -16.53 -6.76
N GLN A 37 -2.97 -16.88 -8.04
CA GLN A 37 -2.52 -15.94 -9.07
C GLN A 37 -3.50 -14.78 -9.30
N LYS A 38 -4.81 -15.07 -9.32
CA LYS A 38 -5.85 -14.02 -9.42
C LYS A 38 -5.80 -13.11 -8.20
N GLY A 39 -5.70 -13.66 -7.00
CA GLY A 39 -5.57 -12.89 -5.76
C GLY A 39 -4.34 -11.98 -5.75
N PHE A 40 -3.19 -12.50 -6.21
CA PHE A 40 -1.95 -11.72 -6.31
C PHE A 40 -2.09 -10.56 -7.32
N LYS A 41 -2.68 -10.81 -8.49
CA LYS A 41 -2.99 -9.76 -9.47
C LYS A 41 -3.90 -8.69 -8.88
N THR A 42 -4.96 -9.08 -8.19
CA THR A 42 -5.88 -8.13 -7.55
C THR A 42 -5.16 -7.30 -6.48
N ALA A 43 -4.32 -7.91 -5.65
CA ALA A 43 -3.55 -7.19 -4.64
C ALA A 43 -2.61 -6.14 -5.26
N ILE A 44 -1.92 -6.48 -6.36
CA ILE A 44 -1.09 -5.53 -7.10
C ILE A 44 -1.93 -4.39 -7.66
N VAL A 45 -3.06 -4.68 -8.28
CA VAL A 45 -3.93 -3.66 -8.90
C VAL A 45 -4.48 -2.71 -7.83
N VAL A 46 -5.04 -3.24 -6.74
CA VAL A 46 -5.59 -2.44 -5.64
C VAL A 46 -4.49 -1.65 -4.93
N GLY A 47 -3.35 -2.27 -4.65
CA GLY A 47 -2.21 -1.60 -4.03
C GLY A 47 -1.64 -0.47 -4.91
N GLY A 48 -1.49 -0.73 -6.21
CA GLY A 48 -1.05 0.26 -7.19
C GLY A 48 -2.04 1.42 -7.35
N ALA A 49 -3.34 1.12 -7.44
CA ALA A 49 -4.38 2.14 -7.50
C ALA A 49 -4.40 3.00 -6.22
N SER A 50 -4.23 2.40 -5.05
CA SER A 50 -4.16 3.10 -3.77
C SER A 50 -2.94 4.04 -3.70
N LEU A 51 -1.78 3.58 -4.17
CA LEU A 51 -0.57 4.42 -4.28
C LEU A 51 -0.77 5.60 -5.24
N LEU A 52 -1.35 5.35 -6.42
CA LEU A 52 -1.68 6.40 -7.38
C LEU A 52 -2.65 7.42 -6.79
N TRP A 53 -3.68 6.95 -6.08
CA TRP A 53 -4.62 7.81 -5.38
C TRP A 53 -3.93 8.72 -4.37
N LEU A 54 -3.03 8.18 -3.54
CA LEU A 54 -2.27 8.98 -2.58
C LEU A 54 -1.42 10.06 -3.27
N ILE A 55 -0.80 9.74 -4.40
CA ILE A 55 -0.03 10.72 -5.19
C ILE A 55 -0.94 11.82 -5.72
N ILE A 56 -2.09 11.45 -6.32
CA ILE A 56 -3.06 12.39 -6.88
C ILE A 56 -3.61 13.32 -5.79
N VAL A 57 -4.04 12.76 -4.66
CA VAL A 57 -4.55 13.54 -3.52
C VAL A 57 -3.45 14.46 -2.99
N SER A 58 -2.23 13.96 -2.80
CA SER A 58 -1.12 14.79 -2.31
C SER A 58 -0.76 15.91 -3.29
N PHE A 59 -0.97 15.71 -4.60
CA PHE A 59 -0.75 16.73 -5.61
C PHE A 59 -1.85 17.80 -5.61
N PHE A 60 -3.12 17.39 -5.64
CA PHE A 60 -4.26 18.32 -5.68
C PHE A 60 -4.45 19.09 -4.38
N PHE A 61 -4.25 18.42 -3.24
CA PHE A 61 -4.40 19.01 -1.91
C PHE A 61 -3.07 19.49 -1.33
N LYS A 62 -2.02 19.60 -2.16
CA LYS A 62 -0.76 20.21 -1.76
C LYS A 62 -1.03 21.62 -1.24
N ASN A 63 -0.58 21.91 -0.02
CA ASN A 63 -0.94 23.14 0.69
C ASN A 63 -0.40 24.39 -0.03
N ASN A 64 -1.20 25.00 -0.90
CA ASN A 64 -0.84 26.16 -1.72
C ASN A 64 -0.44 27.37 -0.85
N ALA A 65 -0.93 27.44 0.39
CA ALA A 65 -0.59 28.49 1.36
C ALA A 65 0.80 28.36 1.99
N LYS A 66 1.61 27.35 1.61
CA LYS A 66 2.98 27.18 2.14
C LYS A 66 3.98 28.18 1.53
N GLY A 67 3.67 28.76 0.37
CA GLY A 67 4.50 29.76 -0.32
C GLY A 67 4.13 31.22 -0.02
N TYR A 68 3.09 31.46 0.78
CA TYR A 68 2.57 32.79 1.05
C TYR A 68 2.85 33.22 2.50
N ASP A 69 3.10 34.51 2.68
CA ASP A 69 3.22 35.14 3.99
C ASP A 69 1.84 35.13 4.68
N ARG A 70 1.78 34.48 5.85
CA ARG A 70 0.55 34.35 6.65
C ARG A 70 0.38 35.45 7.69
N THR A 71 1.36 36.35 7.82
CA THR A 71 1.36 37.40 8.84
C THR A 71 0.67 38.69 8.39
N LYS A 72 0.50 38.89 7.08
CA LYS A 72 -0.15 40.08 6.52
C LYS A 72 -1.60 39.81 6.15
N GLY A 73 -2.53 40.40 6.89
CA GLY A 73 -3.97 40.12 6.79
C GLY A 73 -4.73 40.72 5.60
N ARG A 74 -4.07 41.16 4.52
CA ARG A 74 -4.77 41.92 3.45
C ARG A 74 -4.48 41.50 2.00
N VAL A 75 -3.31 40.98 1.68
CA VAL A 75 -2.96 40.53 0.31
C VAL A 75 -2.05 39.32 0.38
N ALA A 76 -2.30 38.32 -0.46
CA ALA A 76 -1.45 37.14 -0.56
C ALA A 76 -0.08 37.52 -1.15
N GLU A 77 0.92 37.74 -0.29
CA GLU A 77 2.30 38.01 -0.70
C GLU A 77 3.14 36.73 -0.68
N ARG A 78 4.01 36.54 -1.68
CA ARG A 78 4.98 35.46 -1.66
C ARG A 78 5.93 35.68 -0.48
N LYS A 79 6.21 34.62 0.30
CA LYS A 79 7.19 34.67 1.38
C LYS A 79 8.57 35.03 0.78
N LYS A 80 9.12 36.19 1.12
CA LYS A 80 10.50 36.56 0.75
C LYS A 80 11.45 35.68 1.56
N GLU A 81 12.40 35.04 0.87
CA GLU A 81 13.56 34.38 1.50
C GLU A 81 14.47 35.40 2.16
#